data_AF-A0A7W1Z2U6-F1
#
_entry.id   AF-A0A7W1Z2U6-F1
#
_cell.length_a   1.000
_cell.length_b   1.000
_cell.length_c   1.000
_cell.angle_alpha   90.00
_cell.angle_beta   90.00
_cell.angle_gamma   90.00
#
_symmetry.space_group_name_H-M   'P 1'
#
loop_
_entity.id
_entity.type
_entity.pdbx_description
1 polymer ?
#
loop_
_entity_poly.entity_id
_entity_poly.type
_entity_poly.pdbx_seq_one_letter_code
_entity_poly.pdbx_strand_id
1 'polypeptide(L)'
;MLFLGLGRGLGSALIADHVIMAMEFAHLPYKKGRTFENYVGRRGVERSGKKKWRRAVDDVVSRLKAALVADYVVLGGGKANKLQPLPEGARIGDNANAFLGGQRLWEERWIGS
;
A
#
# COMPACT_ATOMS: atom_id res chain seq x y z
N MET A 1 -8.99 7.03 2.44
CA MET A 1 -7.98 6.52 1.46
C MET A 1 -6.90 5.70 2.16
N LEU A 2 -6.61 4.49 1.68
CA LEU A 2 -5.46 3.69 2.13
C LEU A 2 -4.30 3.77 1.12
N PHE A 3 -3.08 4.03 1.57
CA PHE A 3 -1.87 3.93 0.77
C PHE A 3 -1.09 2.65 1.11
N LEU A 4 -0.66 1.90 0.09
CA LEU A 4 0.24 0.76 0.21
C LEU A 4 1.45 0.91 -0.71
N GLY A 5 2.64 0.97 -0.12
CA GLY A 5 3.92 1.06 -0.82
C GLY A 5 4.54 -0.31 -1.08
N LEU A 6 4.55 -0.74 -2.34
CA LEU A 6 5.11 -2.04 -2.77
C LEU A 6 6.57 -1.88 -3.18
N GLY A 7 7.48 -2.01 -2.21
CA GLY A 7 8.92 -1.81 -2.37
C GLY A 7 9.75 -3.08 -2.13
N ARG A 8 10.86 -2.92 -1.40
CA ARG A 8 11.56 -4.07 -0.81
C ARG A 8 10.66 -4.76 0.22
N GLY A 9 10.04 -3.95 1.08
CA GLY A 9 9.01 -4.34 2.03
C GLY A 9 7.61 -3.88 1.65
N LEU A 10 6.73 -3.76 2.65
CA LEU A 10 5.39 -3.17 2.55
C LEU A 10 5.30 -1.92 3.43
N GLY A 11 5.13 -0.75 2.84
CA GLY A 11 4.80 0.46 3.59
C GLY A 11 3.30 0.72 3.58
N SER A 12 2.76 1.38 4.62
CA SER A 12 1.34 1.68 4.70
C SER A 12 1.05 3.00 5.43
N ALA A 13 0.01 3.70 4.96
CA ALA A 13 -0.55 4.87 5.64
C ALA A 13 -2.04 4.95 5.35
N LEU A 14 -2.84 5.40 6.33
CA LEU A 14 -4.27 5.65 6.18
C LEU A 14 -4.51 7.16 6.26
N ILE A 15 -5.28 7.69 5.32
CA ILE A 15 -5.78 9.06 5.37
C ILE A 15 -7.29 8.99 5.53
N ALA A 16 -7.79 9.50 6.66
CA ALA A 16 -9.20 9.58 6.99
C ALA A 16 -9.48 10.96 7.60
N ASP A 17 -10.50 11.66 7.10
CA ASP A 17 -10.92 12.98 7.57
C ASP A 17 -9.75 13.97 7.76
N HIS A 18 -8.90 14.08 6.73
CA HIS A 18 -7.70 14.94 6.69
C HIS A 18 -6.61 14.57 7.71
N VAL A 19 -6.79 13.50 8.49
CA VAL A 19 -5.77 12.95 9.39
C VAL A 19 -4.94 11.89 8.67
N ILE A 20 -3.61 12.02 8.78
CA ILE A 20 -2.67 11.01 8.28
C ILE A 20 -2.26 10.11 9.43
N MET A 21 -2.49 8.81 9.29
CA MET A 21 -2.08 7.78 10.24
C MET A 21 -1.00 6.90 9.60
N ALA A 22 0.17 6.85 10.22
CA ALA A 22 1.20 5.87 9.87
C ALA A 22 0.75 4.47 10.33
N MET A 23 0.86 3.48 9.45
CA MET A 23 0.42 2.12 9.73
C MET A 23 1.56 1.13 9.49
N GLU A 24 1.69 0.10 10.32
CA GLU A 24 2.70 -0.95 10.17
C GLU A 24 2.05 -2.31 9.90
N PHE A 25 1.61 -2.51 8.65
CA PHE A 25 0.99 -3.78 8.23
C PHE A 25 2.00 -4.83 7.77
N ALA A 26 3.27 -4.49 7.54
CA ALA A 26 4.24 -5.39 6.93
C ALA A 26 4.42 -6.69 7.72
N HIS A 27 4.34 -6.58 9.04
CA HIS A 27 4.57 -7.66 10.00
C HIS A 27 3.31 -8.40 10.44
N LEU A 28 2.12 -7.94 10.04
CA LEU A 28 0.89 -8.65 10.37
C LEU A 28 0.87 -10.06 9.76
N PRO A 29 0.28 -11.04 10.47
CA PRO A 29 0.17 -12.40 9.98
C PRO A 29 -0.71 -12.45 8.74
N TYR A 30 -0.33 -13.27 7.76
CA TYR A 30 -1.10 -13.44 6.54
C TYR A 30 -1.49 -14.90 6.29
N LYS A 31 -0.57 -15.73 5.80
CA LYS A 31 -0.83 -17.15 5.56
C LYS A 31 0.44 -17.98 5.64
N LYS A 32 0.29 -19.26 5.98
CA LYS A 32 1.40 -20.23 6.09
C LYS A 32 2.53 -19.73 7.00
N GLY A 33 2.16 -19.18 8.16
CA GLY A 33 3.12 -18.69 9.17
C GLY A 33 4.00 -17.52 8.71
N ARG A 34 3.56 -16.74 7.71
CA ARG A 34 4.33 -15.64 7.13
C ARG A 34 3.51 -14.35 7.12
N THR A 35 4.22 -13.23 7.10
CA THR A 35 3.63 -11.88 7.18
C THR A 35 3.14 -11.38 5.82
N PHE A 36 2.41 -10.27 5.79
CA PHE A 36 2.05 -9.60 4.53
C PHE A 36 3.29 -9.27 3.69
N GLU A 37 4.32 -8.67 4.28
CA GLU A 37 5.56 -8.31 3.57
C GLU A 37 6.19 -9.53 2.87
N ASN A 38 6.20 -10.69 3.54
CA ASN A 38 6.77 -11.90 2.98
C ASN A 38 6.09 -12.34 1.67
N TYR A 39 4.89 -11.85 1.38
CA TYR A 39 4.14 -12.14 0.15
C TYR A 39 4.12 -10.99 -0.84
N VAL A 40 3.97 -9.75 -0.38
CA VAL A 40 3.80 -8.59 -1.29
C VAL A 40 5.09 -7.79 -1.51
N GLY A 41 6.08 -7.95 -0.65
CA GLY A 41 7.42 -7.37 -0.82
C GLY A 41 8.28 -8.10 -1.85
N ARG A 42 9.55 -7.69 -1.98
CA ARG A 42 10.51 -8.26 -2.94
C ARG A 42 10.67 -9.78 -2.78
N ARG A 43 10.80 -10.26 -1.54
CA ARG A 43 10.94 -11.69 -1.22
C ARG A 43 9.76 -12.53 -1.72
N GLY A 44 8.56 -11.94 -1.75
CA GLY A 44 7.37 -12.61 -2.26
C GLY A 44 7.43 -12.88 -3.76
N VAL A 45 7.89 -11.88 -4.53
CA VAL A 45 8.14 -11.98 -5.98
C VAL A 45 9.21 -13.03 -6.27
N GLU A 46 10.35 -12.95 -5.58
CA GLU A 46 11.50 -13.85 -5.77
C GLU A 46 11.12 -15.30 -5.49
N ARG A 47 10.39 -15.55 -4.40
CA ARG A 47 9.97 -16.90 -3.99
C ARG A 47 8.90 -17.51 -4.90
N SER A 48 7.94 -16.71 -5.35
CA SER A 48 6.67 -17.24 -5.89
C SER A 48 6.43 -16.90 -7.35
N GLY A 49 7.26 -16.04 -7.94
CA GLY A 49 7.09 -15.51 -9.28
C GLY A 49 5.98 -14.45 -9.37
N LYS A 50 6.00 -13.67 -10.47
CA LYS A 50 5.11 -12.53 -10.70
C LYS A 50 3.62 -12.92 -10.59
N LYS A 51 3.19 -14.03 -11.20
CA LYS A 51 1.78 -14.45 -11.21
C LYS A 51 1.21 -14.67 -9.80
N LYS A 52 1.92 -15.41 -8.94
CA LYS A 52 1.49 -15.64 -7.56
C LYS A 52 1.61 -14.39 -6.70
N TRP A 53 2.64 -13.58 -6.95
CA TRP A 53 2.79 -12.29 -6.27
C TRP A 53 1.62 -11.34 -6.56
N ARG A 54 1.19 -11.17 -7.81
CA ARG A 54 0.03 -10.32 -8.14
C ARG A 54 -1.24 -10.77 -7.42
N ARG A 55 -1.51 -12.09 -7.38
CA ARG A 55 -2.63 -12.65 -6.63
C ARG A 55 -2.54 -12.38 -5.12
N ALA A 56 -1.33 -12.38 -4.57
CA ALA A 56 -1.14 -12.03 -3.17
C ALA A 56 -1.36 -10.55 -2.92
N VAL A 57 -0.90 -9.66 -3.82
CA VAL A 57 -1.18 -8.22 -3.72
C VAL A 57 -2.68 -7.97 -3.78
N ASP A 58 -3.38 -8.59 -4.72
CA ASP A 58 -4.84 -8.47 -4.88
C ASP A 58 -5.62 -8.88 -3.61
N ASP A 59 -5.28 -10.03 -3.03
CA ASP A 59 -5.89 -10.52 -1.79
C ASP A 59 -5.56 -9.60 -0.59
N VAL A 60 -4.31 -9.12 -0.48
CA VAL A 60 -3.92 -8.20 0.60
C VAL A 60 -4.61 -6.84 0.47
N VAL A 61 -4.70 -6.29 -0.74
CA VAL A 61 -5.42 -5.04 -1.01
C VAL A 61 -6.89 -5.18 -0.63
N SER A 62 -7.54 -6.26 -1.07
CA SER A 62 -8.95 -6.52 -0.76
C SER A 62 -9.21 -6.64 0.74
N ARG A 63 -8.35 -7.38 1.46
CA ARG A 63 -8.45 -7.55 2.91
C ARG A 63 -8.29 -6.24 3.67
N LEU A 64 -7.23 -5.48 3.37
CA LEU A 64 -6.94 -4.24 4.09
C LEU A 64 -7.94 -3.13 3.75
N LYS A 65 -8.39 -3.07 2.48
CA LYS A 65 -9.47 -2.17 2.09
C LYS A 65 -10.74 -2.43 2.90
N ALA A 66 -11.15 -3.70 3.00
CA ALA A 66 -12.32 -4.09 3.78
C ALA A 66 -12.13 -3.84 5.29
N ALA A 67 -10.99 -4.23 5.86
CA ALA A 67 -10.72 -4.12 7.29
C ALA A 67 -10.70 -2.66 7.79
N LEU A 68 -10.22 -1.74 6.95
CA LEU A 68 -10.15 -0.31 7.27
C LEU A 68 -11.32 0.49 6.72
N VAL A 69 -12.28 -0.17 6.05
CA VAL A 69 -13.41 0.47 5.36
C VAL A 69 -12.93 1.61 4.43
N ALA A 70 -11.80 1.39 3.75
CA ALA A 70 -11.21 2.41 2.91
C ALA A 70 -11.96 2.53 1.57
N ASP A 71 -12.32 3.76 1.17
CA ASP A 71 -13.03 3.99 -0.10
C ASP A 71 -12.26 3.44 -1.31
N TYR A 72 -10.96 3.71 -1.33
CA TYR A 72 -10.02 3.26 -2.35
C TYR A 72 -8.60 3.11 -1.81
N VAL A 73 -7.79 2.37 -2.57
CA VAL A 73 -6.38 2.11 -2.27
C VAL A 73 -5.48 2.77 -3.30
N VAL A 74 -4.43 3.46 -2.85
CA VAL A 74 -3.35 3.97 -3.71
C VAL A 74 -2.16 3.02 -3.58
N LEU A 75 -1.74 2.45 -4.71
CA LEU A 75 -0.58 1.57 -4.79
C LEU A 75 0.62 2.36 -5.29
N GLY A 76 1.61 2.53 -4.41
CA GLY A 76 2.87 3.19 -4.72
C GLY A 76 4.06 2.25 -4.70
N GLY A 77 5.25 2.81 -4.87
CA GLY A 77 6.51 2.08 -4.84
C GLY A 77 6.85 1.42 -6.18
N GLY A 78 8.15 1.15 -6.39
CA GLY A 78 8.67 0.76 -7.70
C GLY A 78 8.16 -0.57 -8.28
N LYS A 79 7.39 -1.36 -7.53
CA LYS A 79 6.75 -2.58 -8.04
C LYS A 79 5.29 -2.38 -8.43
N ALA A 80 4.63 -1.29 -8.04
CA ALA A 80 3.21 -1.08 -8.32
C ALA A 80 2.90 -1.10 -9.82
N ASN A 81 3.76 -0.49 -10.65
CA ASN A 81 3.62 -0.45 -12.12
C ASN A 81 3.62 -1.84 -12.79
N LYS A 82 3.97 -2.91 -12.07
CA LYS A 82 3.97 -4.29 -12.58
C LYS A 82 2.63 -5.01 -12.35
N LEU A 83 1.65 -4.32 -11.76
CA LEU A 83 0.30 -4.81 -11.53
C LEU A 83 -0.57 -4.43 -12.72
N GLN A 84 -0.86 -5.42 -13.56
CA GLN A 84 -1.87 -5.33 -14.61
C GLN A 84 -2.58 -6.69 -14.69
N PRO A 85 -3.92 -6.74 -14.52
CA PRO A 85 -4.79 -5.64 -14.08
C PRO A 85 -4.50 -5.18 -12.65
N LEU A 86 -5.06 -4.04 -12.25
CA LEU A 86 -5.00 -3.56 -10.86
C LEU A 86 -6.07 -4.27 -10.01
N PRO A 87 -5.82 -4.44 -8.69
CA PRO A 87 -6.86 -4.87 -7.76
C PRO A 87 -8.07 -3.93 -7.77
N GLU A 88 -9.24 -4.47 -7.46
CA GLU A 88 -10.47 -3.69 -7.43
C GLU A 88 -10.41 -2.52 -6.43
N GLY A 89 -10.85 -1.35 -6.87
CA GLY A 89 -10.79 -0.12 -6.06
C GLY A 89 -9.37 0.36 -5.74
N ALA A 90 -8.36 -0.14 -6.47
CA ALA A 90 -7.00 0.35 -6.39
C ALA A 90 -6.64 1.24 -7.59
N ARG A 91 -5.78 2.23 -7.35
CA ARG A 91 -5.16 3.07 -8.38
C ARG A 91 -3.65 3.18 -8.16
N ILE A 92 -2.89 3.40 -9.22
CA ILE A 92 -1.45 3.64 -9.12
C ILE A 92 -1.20 5.07 -8.63
N GLY A 93 -0.34 5.20 -7.63
CA GLY A 93 0.21 6.49 -7.20
C GLY A 93 1.48 6.83 -7.96
N ASP A 94 1.63 8.09 -8.34
CA ASP A 94 2.90 8.59 -8.88
C ASP A 94 3.93 8.76 -7.75
N ASN A 95 5.17 8.34 -7.99
CA ASN A 95 6.28 8.53 -7.06
C ASN A 95 6.56 10.02 -6.81
N ALA A 96 6.27 10.91 -7.77
CA ALA A 96 6.37 12.36 -7.57
C ALA A 96 5.51 12.86 -6.40
N ASN A 97 4.43 12.14 -6.05
CA ASN A 97 3.58 12.48 -4.91
C ASN A 97 4.30 12.34 -3.55
N ALA A 98 5.41 11.61 -3.46
CA ALA A 98 6.18 11.54 -2.22
C ALA A 98 6.75 12.91 -1.84
N PHE A 99 7.28 13.65 -2.81
CA PHE A 99 7.81 15.00 -2.60
C PHE A 99 6.70 16.00 -2.31
N LEU A 100 5.61 15.95 -3.08
CA LEU A 100 4.45 16.82 -2.85
C LEU A 100 3.80 16.58 -1.48
N GLY A 101 3.69 15.31 -1.05
CA GLY A 101 3.19 14.97 0.27
C GLY A 101 4.09 15.48 1.39
N GLY A 102 5.42 15.38 1.22
CA GLY A 102 6.39 15.95 2.14
C GLY A 102 6.27 17.47 2.26
N GLN A 103 6.09 18.18 1.15
CA GLN A 103 5.86 19.64 1.17
C GLN A 103 4.56 19.99 1.91
N ARG A 104 3.45 19.30 1.60
CA ARG A 104 2.13 19.55 2.23
C ARG A 104 2.13 19.38 3.74
N LEU A 105 3.03 18.54 4.29
CA LEU A 105 3.15 18.35 5.74
C LEU A 105 3.58 19.63 6.48
N TRP A 106 4.28 20.55 5.78
CA TRP A 106 4.79 21.80 6.34
C TRP A 106 3.99 23.03 5.90
N GLU A 107 2.94 22.87 5.07
CA GLU A 107 2.08 23.97 4.65
C GLU A 107 1.05 24.29 5.74
N GLU A 108 1.02 25.56 6.20
CA GLU A 108 0.16 26.04 7.30
C GLU A 108 -1.34 25.75 7.09
N ARG A 109 -1.79 25.67 5.83
CA ARG A 109 -3.16 25.36 5.44
C ARG A 109 -3.70 24.03 6.02
N TRP A 110 -2.83 23.14 6.47
CA TRP A 110 -3.18 21.81 6.95
C TRP A 110 -2.97 21.62 8.47
N ILE A 111 -2.46 22.64 9.16
CA ILE A 111 -2.30 22.63 10.61
C ILE A 111 -3.59 23.22 11.22
N GLY A 112 -4.57 22.37 11.51
CA GLY A 112 -5.74 22.74 12.33
C GLY A 112 -7.03 23.08 11.58
N SER A 113 -7.25 22.56 10.37
CA SER A 113 -8.55 22.62 9.66
C SER A 113 -9.26 21.27 9.65
#